data_AF-A0A183MUS3-F1
#
_entry.id   AF-A0A183MUS3-F1
#
_cell.length_a   1.000
_cell.length_b   1.000
_cell.length_c   1.000
_cell.angle_alpha   90.00
_cell.angle_beta   90.00
_cell.angle_gamma   90.00
#
_symmetry.space_group_name_H-M   'P 1'
#
loop_
_entity.id
_entity.type
_entity.pdbx_description
1 polymer ?
#
loop_
_entity_poly.entity_id
_entity_poly.type
_entity_poly.pdbx_seq_one_letter_code
_entity_poly.pdbx_strand_id
1 'polypeptide(L)' 'MVTPRKRRWKWIGHTLRKSSNCITRQALTWNPEGKRTRGRPKNTLRRIIEADMKTMNYNWKQLERIA' A
#
# COMPACT_ATOMS: atom_id res chain seq x y z
N MET A 1 6.86 -11.93 18.64
CA MET A 1 7.51 -11.58 17.35
C MET A 1 6.52 -10.82 16.48
N VAL A 2 6.83 -9.59 16.03
CA VAL A 2 5.95 -8.84 15.11
C VAL A 2 6.30 -9.25 13.68
N THR A 3 5.37 -9.91 12.98
CA THR A 3 5.59 -10.33 11.60
C THR A 3 5.76 -9.11 10.68
N PRO A 4 6.54 -9.22 9.57
CA PRO A 4 6.71 -8.14 8.60
C PRO A 4 5.37 -7.59 8.09
N ARG A 5 4.39 -8.48 7.89
CA ARG A 5 3.02 -8.14 7.53
C ARG A 5 2.34 -7.27 8.58
N LYS A 6 2.38 -7.66 9.86
CA LYS A 6 1.75 -6.88 10.95
C LYS A 6 2.37 -5.47 11.09
N ARG A 7 3.66 -5.30 10.81
CA ARG A 7 4.30 -3.97 10.75
C ARG A 7 3.80 -3.12 9.58
N ARG A 8 3.70 -3.70 8.38
CA ARG A 8 3.18 -3.01 7.18
C ARG A 8 1.74 -2.56 7.38
N TRP A 9 0.89 -3.40 7.96
CA TRP A 9 -0.51 -3.05 8.25
C TRP A 9 -0.66 -1.91 9.26
N LYS A 10 0.18 -1.89 10.30
CA LYS A 10 0.24 -0.74 11.22
C LYS A 10 0.62 0.55 10.49
N TRP A 11 1.59 0.48 9.58
CA TRP A 11 2.00 1.64 8.77
C TRP A 11 0.90 2.09 7.81
N ILE A 12 0.27 1.17 7.06
CA ILE A 12 -0.84 1.48 6.14
C ILE A 12 -1.99 2.17 6.89
N GLY A 13 -2.41 1.64 8.05
CA GLY A 13 -3.45 2.26 8.86
C GLY A 13 -3.05 3.60 9.48
N HIS A 14 -1.77 3.86 9.68
CA HIS A 14 -1.30 5.21 10.07
C HIS A 14 -1.34 6.19 8.90
N THR A 15 -0.88 5.77 7.72
CA THR A 15 -0.87 6.58 6.50
C THR A 15 -2.27 6.92 6.01
N LEU A 16 -3.22 5.99 6.09
CA LEU A 16 -4.60 6.22 5.65
C LEU A 16 -5.39 7.18 6.56
N ARG A 17 -5.06 7.24 7.86
CA ARG A 17 -5.63 8.22 8.81
C ARG A 17 -5.12 9.65 8.59
N LYS A 18 -4.10 9.85 7.74
CA LYS A 18 -3.68 11.19 7.33
C LYS A 18 -4.68 11.78 6.32
N SER A 19 -4.70 13.10 6.22
CA SER A 19 -5.53 13.81 5.25
C SER A 19 -5.28 13.32 3.82
N SER A 20 -6.32 13.39 2.98
CA SER A 20 -6.25 13.02 1.55
C SER A 20 -5.14 13.75 0.78
N ASN A 21 -4.84 14.98 1.19
CA ASN A 21 -3.79 15.82 0.60
C ASN A 21 -2.37 15.44 1.06
N CYS A 22 -2.22 14.50 1.99
CA CYS A 22 -0.91 14.08 2.47
C CYS A 22 -0.18 13.29 1.37
N ILE A 23 1.03 13.73 1.05
CA ILE A 23 1.91 13.12 0.04
C ILE A 23 2.09 11.62 0.29
N THR A 24 2.15 11.19 1.55
CA THR A 24 2.32 9.78 1.91
C THR A 24 1.09 8.93 1.59
N ARG A 25 -0.13 9.50 1.71
CA ARG A 25 -1.39 8.84 1.32
C ARG A 25 -1.54 8.78 -0.20
N GLN A 26 -1.12 9.83 -0.91
CA GLN A 26 -1.07 9.81 -2.38
C GLN A 26 -0.03 8.81 -2.90
N ALA A 27 1.15 8.75 -2.28
CA ALA A 27 2.20 7.80 -2.64
C ALA A 27 1.78 6.33 -2.45
N LEU A 28 0.85 6.07 -1.52
CA LEU A 28 0.29 4.73 -1.30
C LEU A 28 -0.55 4.23 -2.50
N THR A 29 -1.28 5.13 -3.15
CA THR A 29 -2.16 4.82 -4.29
C THR A 29 -1.51 5.12 -5.65
N TRP A 30 -0.38 5.82 -5.66
CA TRP A 30 0.32 6.25 -6.87
C TRP A 30 0.71 5.07 -7.76
N ASN A 31 0.30 5.14 -9.03
CA ASN A 31 0.79 4.26 -10.09
C ASN A 31 1.82 5.02 -10.91
N PRO A 32 3.13 4.73 -10.81
CA PRO A 32 4.12 5.42 -11.62
C PRO A 32 3.90 5.05 -13.09
N GLU A 33 3.43 6.02 -13.86
CA GLU A 33 3.26 5.90 -15.30
C GLU A 33 4.63 5.95 -16.00
N GLY A 34 4.90 4.99 -16.88
CA GLY A 34 6.16 4.91 -17.63
C GLY A 34 6.66 3.48 -17.87
N LYS A 35 7.55 3.34 -18.87
CA LYS A 35 8.25 2.08 -19.15
C LYS A 35 9.29 1.82 -18.06
N ARG A 36 9.23 0.66 -17.43
CA ARG A 36 10.26 0.20 -16.48
C ARG A 36 11.54 -0.13 -17.25
N THR A 37 12.69 0.24 -16.71
CA THR A 37 13.99 -0.23 -17.19
C THR A 37 14.13 -1.74 -17.01
N ARG A 38 14.66 -2.42 -18.04
CA ARG A 38 14.92 -3.87 -18.01
C ARG A 38 15.93 -4.15 -16.88
N GLY A 39 15.58 -5.02 -15.93
CA GLY A 39 16.40 -5.37 -14.77
C GLY A 39 15.91 -4.85 -13.42
N ARG A 40 14.94 -3.92 -13.38
CA ARG A 40 14.36 -3.45 -12.11
C ARG A 40 13.43 -4.52 -11.50
N PRO A 41 13.57 -4.87 -10.20
CA PRO A 41 12.72 -5.86 -9.54
C PRO A 41 11.22 -5.58 -9.74
N LYS A 42 10.45 -6.66 -9.96
CA LYS A 42 9.03 -6.62 -10.35
C LYS A 42 8.10 -6.31 -9.16
N ASN A 43 8.62 -6.41 -7.94
CA ASN A 43 7.96 -6.34 -6.64
C ASN A 43 8.02 -4.90 -6.10
N THR A 44 7.08 -4.07 -6.54
CA THR A 44 6.84 -2.72 -5.97
C THR A 44 6.13 -2.84 -4.62
N LEU A 45 6.34 -1.88 -3.70
CA LEU A 45 5.60 -1.75 -2.43
C LEU A 45 4.09 -1.93 -2.62
N ARG A 46 3.52 -1.32 -3.66
CA ARG A 46 2.09 -1.47 -4.02
C ARG A 46 1.68 -2.94 -4.22
N ARG A 47 2.46 -3.76 -4.91
CA ARG A 47 2.12 -5.19 -5.14
C ARG A 47 2.22 -6.02 -3.87
N ILE A 48 3.19 -5.69 -3.01
CA ILE A 48 3.32 -6.34 -1.70
C ILE A 48 2.08 -6.03 -0.86
N ILE A 49 1.63 -4.78 -0.88
CA ILE A 49 0.43 -4.33 -0.16
C ILE A 49 -0.83 -4.96 -0.76
N GLU A 50 -0.98 -4.98 -2.08
CA GLU A 50 -2.11 -5.63 -2.76
C GLU A 50 -2.18 -7.14 -2.46
N ALA A 51 -1.03 -7.83 -2.41
CA ALA A 51 -0.98 -9.23 -2.01
C ALA A 51 -1.34 -9.43 -0.53
N ASP A 52 -0.81 -8.58 0.35
CA ASP A 52 -1.15 -8.58 1.79
C ASP A 52 -2.66 -8.30 1.98
N MET A 53 -3.26 -7.41 1.18
CA MET A 53 -4.70 -7.09 1.19
C MET A 53 -5.56 -8.25 0.68
N LYS A 54 -5.18 -8.84 -0.46
CA LYS A 54 -5.90 -9.98 -1.07
C LYS A 54 -5.96 -11.15 -0.10
N THR A 55 -4.87 -11.38 0.63
CA THR A 55 -4.80 -12.42 1.67
C THR A 55 -5.50 -12.06 2.98
N MET A 56 -5.99 -10.82 3.15
CA MET A 56 -6.88 -10.42 4.25
C MET A 56 -8.34 -10.23 3.80
N ASN A 57 -8.65 -10.48 2.52
CA ASN A 57 -9.97 -10.27 1.94
C ASN A 57 -10.49 -8.82 2.04
N TYR A 58 -9.59 -7.83 1.97
CA TYR A 58 -9.95 -6.41 1.95
C TYR A 58 -9.71 -5.78 0.57
N ASN A 59 -10.66 -4.93 0.14
CA ASN A 59 -10.52 -4.07 -1.03
C ASN A 59 -10.08 -2.63 -0.64
N TRP A 60 -9.45 -1.90 -1.56
CA TRP A 60 -9.03 -0.50 -1.37
C TRP A 60 -10.18 0.41 -0.91
N LYS A 61 -11.37 0.25 -1.50
CA LYS A 61 -12.58 0.99 -1.11
C LYS A 61 -13.00 0.72 0.34
N GLN A 62 -12.83 -0.51 0.83
CA GLN A 62 -13.17 -0.85 2.21
C GLN A 62 -12.12 -0.27 3.17
N LEU A 63 -10.85 -0.29 2.78
CA LEU A 63 -9.75 0.30 3.54
C LEU A 63 -9.87 1.83 3.68
N GLU A 64 -10.26 2.52 2.63
CA GLU A 64 -10.51 3.96 2.68
C GLU A 64 -11.72 4.34 3.54
N ARG A 65 -12.69 3.44 3.67
CA ARG A 65 -13.90 3.67 4.48
C ARG A 65 -13.71 3.38 5.98
N ILE A 66 -12.70 2.58 6.33
CA ILE A 66 -12.33 2.25 7.72
C ILE A 66 -11.41 3.32 8.33
N ALA A 67 -10.67 4.05 7.50
CA ALA A 67 -9.70 5.07 7.92
C ALA A 67 -10.33 6.46 8.05
#